data_AF-A0A0E3ZFV7-F1
#
_entry.id   AF-A0A0E3ZFV7-F1
#
_cell.length_a   1.000
_cell.length_b   1.000
_cell.length_c   1.000
_cell.angle_alpha   90.00
_cell.angle_beta   90.00
_cell.angle_gamma   90.00
#
_symmetry.space_group_name_H-M   'P 1'
#
loop_
_entity.id
_entity.type
_entity.pdbx_description
1 polymer ?
#
loop_
_entity_poly.entity_id
_entity_poly.type
_entity_poly.pdbx_seq_one_letter_code
_entity_poly.pdbx_strand_id
1 'polypeptide(L)'
;MKSLCYIILLYLCLALLAAGCSKSAPMPICTVAEVVAQDCEAGWYVLKLEDNSEETAEKTGSYVGQLRGGYVTTNTLPEEYRQIGVKVSLRLELNGSDGPRCAATALMHPAVKIVDVCEGTVSVTAR
;
A
#
# COMPACT_ATOMS: atom_id res chain seq x y z
N MET A 1 53.68 -0.07 -10.74
CA MET A 1 52.53 0.60 -11.40
C MET A 1 51.30 -0.31 -11.62
N LYS A 2 51.40 -1.65 -11.52
CA LYS A 2 50.23 -2.55 -11.68
C LYS A 2 49.16 -2.40 -10.60
N SER A 3 49.54 -2.17 -9.34
CA SER A 3 48.60 -2.07 -8.21
C SER A 3 47.63 -0.88 -8.29
N LEU A 4 48.07 0.24 -8.88
CA LEU A 4 47.23 1.44 -9.04
C LEU A 4 46.10 1.22 -10.05
N CYS A 5 46.36 0.49 -11.14
CA CYS A 5 45.33 0.15 -12.12
C CYS A 5 44.22 -0.72 -11.53
N TYR A 6 44.55 -1.68 -10.65
CA TYR A 6 43.55 -2.52 -10.00
C TYR A 6 42.64 -1.73 -9.07
N ILE A 7 43.19 -0.75 -8.33
CA ILE A 7 42.41 0.10 -7.45
C ILE A 7 41.41 0.95 -8.26
N ILE A 8 41.86 1.57 -9.36
CA ILE A 8 41.00 2.39 -10.22
C ILE A 8 39.87 1.54 -10.83
N LEU A 9 40.18 0.33 -11.30
CA LEU A 9 39.18 -0.56 -11.91
C LEU A 9 38.13 -1.02 -10.88
N LEU A 10 38.56 -1.26 -9.64
CA LEU A 10 37.68 -1.63 -8.53
C LEU A 10 36.73 -0.48 -8.17
N TYR A 11 37.23 0.76 -8.10
CA TYR A 11 36.39 1.94 -7.90
C TYR A 11 35.42 2.20 -9.06
N LEU A 12 35.83 1.93 -10.31
CA LEU A 12 34.94 2.05 -11.47
C LEU A 12 33.78 1.05 -11.38
N CYS A 13 34.06 -0.21 -11.01
CA CYS A 13 33.04 -1.23 -10.80
C CYS A 13 32.09 -0.86 -9.66
N LEU A 14 32.60 -0.32 -8.55
CA LEU A 14 31.75 0.16 -7.45
C LEU A 14 30.84 1.32 -7.88
N ALA A 15 31.35 2.25 -8.68
CA ALA A 15 30.55 3.37 -9.21
C ALA A 15 29.45 2.89 -10.15
N LEU A 16 29.73 1.89 -11.01
CA LEU A 16 28.74 1.25 -11.88
C LEU A 16 27.65 0.50 -11.09
N LEU A 17 28.02 -0.18 -10.00
CA LEU A 17 27.07 -0.83 -9.08
C LEU A 17 26.19 0.20 -8.35
N ALA A 18 26.77 1.30 -7.87
CA ALA A 18 26.03 2.37 -7.20
C ALA A 18 25.05 3.05 -8.17
N ALA A 19 25.43 3.27 -9.43
CA ALA A 19 24.55 3.83 -10.45
C ALA A 19 23.36 2.92 -10.80
N GLY A 20 23.58 1.59 -10.79
CA GLY A 20 22.53 0.58 -11.02
C GLY A 20 21.52 0.43 -9.88
N CYS A 21 21.86 0.89 -8.67
CA CYS A 21 21.01 0.80 -7.48
C CYS A 21 20.10 2.03 -7.27
N SER A 22 19.98 2.91 -8.27
CA SER A 22 19.13 4.11 -8.20
C SER A 22 17.67 3.88 -8.60
N LYS A 23 17.24 2.63 -8.79
CA LYS A 23 15.85 2.33 -9.12
C LYS A 23 15.00 2.50 -7.85
N SER A 24 14.38 3.67 -7.72
CA SER A 24 13.34 3.94 -6.74
C SER A 24 12.35 2.77 -6.71
N ALA A 25 12.09 2.23 -5.53
CA ALA A 25 11.17 1.10 -5.39
C ALA A 25 9.81 1.49 -5.99
N PRO A 26 9.15 0.58 -6.73
CA PRO A 26 7.82 0.85 -7.25
C PRO A 26 6.89 1.15 -6.07
N MET A 27 6.19 2.28 -6.11
CA MET A 27 5.21 2.65 -5.09
C MET A 27 3.88 1.94 -5.37
N PRO A 28 3.11 1.56 -4.32
CA PRO A 28 1.76 1.04 -4.49
C PRO A 28 0.89 2.02 -5.26
N ILE A 29 -0.01 1.51 -6.09
CA ILE A 29 -0.98 2.37 -6.77
C ILE A 29 -2.03 2.89 -5.78
N CYS A 30 -2.71 3.96 -6.18
CA CYS A 30 -3.90 4.43 -5.48
C CYS A 30 -5.05 3.43 -5.67
N THR A 31 -5.65 2.99 -4.57
CA THR A 31 -6.81 2.10 -4.56
C THR A 31 -7.93 2.78 -3.78
N VAL A 32 -9.13 2.81 -4.36
CA VAL A 32 -10.31 3.35 -3.68
C VAL A 32 -10.75 2.36 -2.61
N ALA A 33 -10.88 2.86 -1.39
CA ALA A 33 -11.27 2.09 -0.23
C ALA A 33 -12.43 2.76 0.48
N GLU A 34 -13.46 1.98 0.84
CA GLU A 34 -14.59 2.41 1.65
C GLU A 34 -14.44 1.90 3.08
N VAL A 35 -14.62 2.78 4.07
CA VAL A 35 -14.69 2.37 5.48
C VAL A 35 -16.04 1.72 5.75
N VAL A 36 -16.06 0.41 5.95
CA VAL A 36 -17.31 -0.35 6.12
C VAL A 36 -17.58 -0.74 7.58
N ALA A 37 -16.55 -0.75 8.43
CA ALA A 37 -16.70 -1.00 9.86
C ALA A 37 -15.57 -0.34 10.66
N GLN A 38 -15.87 -0.05 11.94
CA GLN A 38 -14.93 0.42 12.96
C GLN A 38 -14.85 -0.61 14.09
N ASP A 39 -13.82 -0.52 14.91
CA ASP A 39 -13.69 -1.19 16.21
C ASP A 39 -13.68 -2.73 16.18
N CYS A 40 -12.94 -3.33 15.23
CA CYS A 40 -12.61 -4.76 15.32
C CYS A 40 -11.83 -5.08 16.61
N GLU A 41 -10.84 -4.23 16.89
CA GLU A 41 -10.12 -4.01 18.13
C GLU A 41 -9.90 -2.50 18.24
N ALA A 42 -9.60 -1.97 19.44
CA ALA A 42 -9.48 -0.52 19.64
C ALA A 42 -8.51 0.10 18.62
N GLY A 43 -9.03 0.99 17.76
CA GLY A 43 -8.25 1.68 16.73
C GLY A 43 -8.09 0.93 15.40
N TRP A 44 -8.81 -0.17 15.18
CA TRP A 44 -8.82 -0.92 13.91
C TRP A 44 -10.09 -0.71 13.09
N TYR A 45 -9.91 -0.55 11.78
CA TYR A 45 -10.94 -0.25 10.79
C TYR A 45 -10.97 -1.31 9.71
N VAL A 46 -12.16 -1.64 9.18
CA VAL A 46 -12.32 -2.50 8.00
C VAL A 46 -12.53 -1.64 6.78
N LEU A 47 -11.68 -1.85 5.77
CA LEU A 47 -11.77 -1.21 4.47
C LEU A 47 -12.25 -2.22 3.44
N LYS A 48 -13.22 -1.82 2.61
CA LYS A 48 -13.59 -2.52 1.39
C LYS A 48 -12.89 -1.86 0.21
N LEU A 49 -12.00 -2.59 -0.44
CA LEU A 49 -11.29 -2.15 -1.62
C LEU A 49 -12.18 -2.34 -2.85
N GLU A 50 -12.35 -1.28 -3.64
CA GLU A 50 -13.00 -1.37 -4.94
C GLU A 50 -12.08 -2.10 -5.92
N ASP A 51 -12.65 -3.05 -6.67
CA ASP A 51 -11.91 -3.83 -7.65
C ASP A 51 -11.71 -3.00 -8.92
N ASN A 52 -10.53 -2.43 -9.08
CA ASN A 52 -10.12 -1.70 -10.29
C ASN A 52 -9.46 -2.63 -11.31
N SER A 53 -9.94 -3.88 -11.44
CA SER A 53 -9.41 -4.89 -12.35
C SER A 53 -9.28 -4.41 -13.80
N GLU A 54 -10.13 -3.47 -14.23
CA GLU A 54 -10.12 -2.95 -15.61
C GLU A 54 -9.01 -1.92 -15.87
N GLU A 55 -8.55 -1.18 -14.86
CA GLU A 55 -7.56 -0.10 -15.04
C GLU A 55 -6.10 -0.54 -14.80
N THR A 56 -5.91 -1.74 -14.24
CA THR A 56 -4.60 -2.22 -13.75
C THR A 56 -3.85 -3.05 -14.80
N ALA A 57 -4.52 -3.52 -15.85
CA ALA A 57 -3.91 -4.37 -16.88
C ALA A 57 -2.87 -3.66 -17.75
N GLU A 58 -2.84 -2.32 -17.78
CA GLU A 58 -1.99 -1.54 -18.68
C GLU A 58 -0.93 -0.65 -17.99
N LYS A 59 -0.91 -0.55 -16.65
CA LYS A 59 0.06 0.31 -15.95
C LYS A 59 1.36 -0.45 -15.68
N THR A 60 2.36 -0.22 -16.53
CA THR A 60 3.77 -0.61 -16.35
C THR A 60 4.27 -0.14 -14.98
N GLY A 61 4.23 -1.00 -13.96
CA GLY A 61 4.61 -0.64 -12.59
C GLY A 61 3.90 -1.37 -11.46
N SER A 62 3.20 -2.48 -11.71
CA SER A 62 2.49 -3.24 -10.67
C SER A 62 3.43 -3.63 -9.53
N TYR A 63 3.10 -3.20 -8.32
CA TYR A 63 3.82 -3.57 -7.10
C TYR A 63 3.51 -5.04 -6.75
N VAL A 64 4.55 -5.84 -6.47
CA VAL A 64 4.38 -7.24 -6.04
C VAL A 64 3.73 -7.24 -4.66
N GLY A 65 2.50 -7.75 -4.55
CA GLY A 65 1.70 -7.69 -3.31
C GLY A 65 0.57 -6.66 -3.34
N GLN A 66 0.34 -6.00 -4.48
CA GLN A 66 -0.78 -5.10 -4.66
C GLN A 66 -2.13 -5.83 -4.51
N LEU A 67 -2.99 -5.27 -3.67
CA LEU A 67 -4.34 -5.78 -3.43
C LEU A 67 -5.26 -5.40 -4.59
N ARG A 68 -5.97 -6.40 -5.12
CA ARG A 68 -6.88 -6.21 -6.27
C ARG A 68 -8.33 -5.92 -5.88
N GLY A 69 -8.67 -6.00 -4.61
CA GLY A 69 -10.03 -5.85 -4.13
C GLY A 69 -10.25 -6.63 -2.82
N GLY A 70 -11.47 -6.57 -2.31
CA GLY A 70 -11.88 -7.34 -1.13
C GLY A 70 -11.83 -6.53 0.17
N TYR A 71 -11.77 -7.22 1.31
CA TYR A 71 -11.81 -6.60 2.63
C TYR A 71 -10.44 -6.71 3.30
N VAL A 72 -9.97 -5.60 3.87
CA VAL A 72 -8.73 -5.49 4.63
C VAL A 72 -8.95 -4.75 5.93
N THR A 73 -8.01 -4.89 6.86
CA THR A 73 -8.04 -4.18 8.15
C THR A 73 -6.85 -3.24 8.26
N THR A 74 -7.05 -2.09 8.91
CA THR A 74 -5.96 -1.13 9.15
C THR A 74 -6.12 -0.43 10.48
N ASN A 75 -5.01 -0.09 11.12
CA ASN A 75 -4.96 0.74 12.32
C ASN A 75 -4.28 2.10 12.08
N THR A 76 -3.90 2.40 10.84
CA THR A 76 -3.20 3.64 10.46
C THR A 76 -4.08 4.60 9.66
N LEU A 77 -5.41 4.48 9.80
CA LEU A 77 -6.35 5.35 9.09
C LEU A 77 -6.35 6.77 9.70
N PRO A 78 -6.10 7.83 8.89
CA PRO A 78 -6.16 9.21 9.36
C PRO A 78 -7.53 9.58 9.93
N GLU A 79 -7.57 10.46 10.92
CA GLU A 79 -8.78 10.74 11.70
C GLU A 79 -9.95 11.22 10.86
N GLU A 80 -9.64 12.03 9.84
CA GLU A 80 -10.58 12.61 8.89
C GLU A 80 -11.32 11.58 8.04
N TYR A 81 -10.76 10.37 7.84
CA TYR A 81 -11.38 9.32 7.03
C TYR A 81 -11.99 8.19 7.85
N ARG A 82 -11.98 8.27 9.19
CA ARG A 82 -12.45 7.16 10.04
C ARG A 82 -13.94 6.91 9.97
N GLN A 83 -14.73 7.85 9.46
CA GLN A 83 -16.18 7.72 9.41
C GLN A 83 -16.64 6.58 8.49
N ILE A 84 -17.62 5.81 8.94
CA ILE A 84 -18.23 4.73 8.13
C ILE A 84 -18.87 5.34 6.88
N GLY A 85 -18.70 4.67 5.73
CA GLY A 85 -19.22 5.10 4.44
C GLY A 85 -18.35 6.10 3.69
N VAL A 86 -17.23 6.53 4.28
CA VAL A 86 -16.22 7.34 3.60
C VAL A 86 -15.48 6.47 2.60
N LYS A 87 -15.48 6.92 1.34
CA LYS A 87 -14.62 6.42 0.28
C LYS A 87 -13.44 7.36 0.12
N VAL A 88 -12.25 6.80 0.15
CA VAL A 88 -10.99 7.54 0.02
C VAL A 88 -10.02 6.73 -0.83
N SER A 89 -9.25 7.42 -1.67
CA SER A 89 -8.20 6.82 -2.47
C SER A 89 -6.91 6.72 -1.67
N LEU A 90 -6.42 5.50 -1.42
CA LEU A 90 -5.30 5.22 -0.52
C LEU A 90 -4.22 4.40 -1.20
N ARG A 91 -2.97 4.61 -0.81
CA ARG A 91 -1.87 3.68 -1.10
C ARG A 91 -1.70 2.73 0.06
N LEU A 92 -1.85 1.44 -0.23
CA LEU A 92 -1.86 0.38 0.77
C LEU A 92 -0.65 -0.52 0.61
N GLU A 93 -0.06 -0.89 1.74
CA GLU A 93 1.00 -1.88 1.83
C GLU A 93 0.57 -2.99 2.79
N LEU A 94 0.85 -4.25 2.45
CA LEU A 94 0.57 -5.38 3.33
C LEU A 94 1.41 -5.25 4.61
N ASN A 95 0.76 -5.28 5.76
CA ASN A 95 1.39 -5.13 7.07
C ASN A 95 1.26 -6.43 7.87
N GLY A 96 1.82 -7.51 7.31
CA GLY A 96 1.72 -8.86 7.87
C GLY A 96 0.65 -9.72 7.20
N SER A 97 0.49 -10.95 7.69
CA SER A 97 -0.43 -11.95 7.12
C SER A 97 -1.87 -11.82 7.62
N ASP A 98 -2.06 -11.38 8.87
CA ASP A 98 -3.35 -11.47 9.56
C ASP A 98 -3.64 -10.21 10.37
N GLY A 99 -4.79 -9.57 10.12
CA GLY A 99 -5.34 -8.53 10.99
C GLY A 99 -6.12 -9.10 12.17
N PRO A 100 -6.58 -8.24 13.10
CA PRO A 100 -7.36 -8.68 14.25
C PRO A 100 -8.67 -9.33 13.82
N ARG A 101 -9.22 -10.18 14.69
CA ARG A 101 -10.54 -10.76 14.48
C ARG A 101 -11.59 -9.69 14.61
N CYS A 102 -12.30 -9.41 13.53
CA CYS A 102 -13.39 -8.46 13.58
C CYS A 102 -14.70 -9.17 13.94
N ALA A 103 -15.27 -8.84 15.11
CA ALA A 103 -16.56 -9.41 15.53
C ALA A 103 -17.70 -9.06 14.56
N ALA A 104 -17.61 -7.89 13.91
CA ALA A 104 -18.60 -7.39 12.96
C ALA A 104 -18.72 -8.24 11.68
N THR A 105 -17.65 -8.92 11.26
CA THR A 105 -17.65 -9.76 10.04
C THR A 105 -17.38 -11.23 10.32
N ALA A 106 -17.08 -11.60 11.58
CA ALA A 106 -16.70 -12.94 12.02
C ALA A 106 -15.54 -13.57 11.20
N LEU A 107 -14.72 -12.74 10.55
CA LEU A 107 -13.66 -13.14 9.64
C LEU A 107 -12.35 -12.40 9.97
N MET A 108 -11.22 -13.05 9.67
CA MET A 108 -9.91 -12.40 9.69
C MET A 108 -9.61 -11.88 8.29
N HIS A 109 -9.28 -10.60 8.19
CA HIS A 109 -8.90 -9.95 6.94
C HIS A 109 -7.41 -9.56 7.00
N PRO A 110 -6.72 -9.49 5.86
CA PRO A 110 -5.32 -9.06 5.82
C PRO A 110 -5.14 -7.68 6.46
N ALA A 111 -4.06 -7.50 7.22
CA ALA A 111 -3.69 -6.22 7.77
C ALA A 111 -2.94 -5.39 6.72
N VAL A 112 -3.30 -4.11 6.59
CA VAL A 112 -2.65 -3.16 5.69
C VAL A 112 -2.25 -1.88 6.43
N LYS A 113 -1.14 -1.31 5.98
CA LYS A 113 -0.69 0.02 6.36
C LYS A 113 -1.03 1.00 5.25
N ILE A 114 -1.56 2.15 5.63
CA ILE A 114 -1.77 3.27 4.73
C ILE A 114 -0.45 4.03 4.64
N VAL A 115 0.14 4.01 3.44
CA VAL A 115 1.42 4.67 3.14
C VAL A 115 1.19 6.11 2.71
N ASP A 116 0.08 6.36 2.00
CA ASP A 116 -0.25 7.68 1.46
C ASP A 116 -1.76 7.81 1.19
N VAL A 117 -2.25 9.05 1.17
CA VAL A 117 -3.61 9.39 0.77
C VAL A 117 -3.52 10.08 -0.59
N CYS A 118 -4.16 9.50 -1.60
CA CYS A 118 -4.07 10.03 -2.96
C CYS A 118 -5.02 11.22 -3.14
N GLU A 119 -4.52 12.28 -3.78
CA GLU A 119 -5.32 13.43 -4.19
C GLU A 119 -6.32 12.99 -5.28
N GLY A 120 -7.55 12.71 -4.86
CA GLY A 120 -8.61 12.29 -5.77
C GLY A 120 -9.68 11.50 -5.05
N THR A 121 -10.88 12.07 -4.99
CA THR A 121 -12.12 11.45 -4.49
C THR A 121 -12.10 11.03 -3.02
N VAL A 122 -12.44 12.00 -2.16
CA VAL A 122 -13.08 11.72 -0.87
C VAL A 122 -14.58 11.90 -1.08
N SER A 123 -15.36 10.84 -0.91
CA SER A 123 -16.83 10.93 -0.99
C SER A 123 -17.46 10.20 0.18
N VAL A 124 -18.47 10.81 0.80
CA VAL A 124 -19.21 10.21 1.91
C VAL A 124 -20.48 9.62 1.33
N THR A 125 -20.65 8.31 1.45
CA THR A 125 -21.91 7.65 1.08
C THR A 125 -22.94 7.95 2.16
N ALA A 126 -23.72 9.02 1.98
CA ALA A 126 -24.84 9.34 2.85
C ALA A 126 -25.87 8.20 2.77
N ARG A 127 -26.17 7.56 3.90
CA ARG A 127 -27.21 6.55 4.05
C ARG A 127 -28.33 7.08 4.92
#